data_AF-G1LXV3-F1
#
_entry.id   AF-G1LXV3-F1
#
_cell.length_a   1.000
_cell.length_b   1.000
_cell.length_c   1.000
_cell.angle_alpha   90.00
_cell.angle_beta   90.00
_cell.angle_gamma   90.00
#
_symmetry.space_group_name_H-M   'P 1'
#
loop_
_entity.id
_entity.type
_entity.pdbx_description
1 polymer ?
#
loop_
_entity_poly.entity_id
_entity_poly.type
_entity_poly.pdbx_seq_one_letter_code
_entity_poly.pdbx_strand_id
1 'polypeptide(L)'
;MLSLQIFPRKCQSSQRRSWNIAKWWVWTVLCCDLLAHHGTNCWTYHHSEKPMNWAKARKFCQENYTDLVAIQNKGEIEYLERTLPFSHTYYWIGIRKVGGIWTWVGTNKSLTKEAENWGDGEPNNKKSKEDCVEIYIRRTKDAGKWNDDSCYKQKRALCYTASCQPWSCGHHGECVETINNYTCNCDAGYYGPQCQFVIQCEPLEAPDLGSMDCSHPLGNFSFTSMCTFNCSMGTNLTGIEETTCGPFGNWSSQEPTCEVIQCEPLEAPDLGTMDCSHPLQNFSFTSTCIFDCSEGMELMGERKTICGSSGIWSSPSPKCQSE
;
A
#
# COMPACT_ATOMS: atom_id res chain seq x y z
N MET A 1 -45.54 -33.98 -13.20
CA MET A 1 -44.23 -34.31 -13.81
C MET A 1 -44.09 -33.49 -15.08
N LEU A 2 -43.25 -32.44 -15.04
CA LEU A 2 -42.83 -31.70 -16.23
C LEU A 2 -41.77 -32.50 -16.99
N SER A 3 -41.90 -32.56 -18.32
CA SER A 3 -40.79 -32.34 -19.23
C SER A 3 -41.31 -32.28 -20.66
N LEU A 4 -41.02 -31.18 -21.35
CA LEU A 4 -40.53 -31.23 -22.72
C LEU A 4 -39.89 -29.88 -23.06
N GLN A 5 -38.62 -29.93 -23.40
CA GLN A 5 -37.80 -28.83 -23.88
C GLN A 5 -38.22 -28.43 -25.30
N ILE A 6 -38.26 -27.14 -25.59
CA ILE A 6 -38.19 -26.60 -26.95
C ILE A 6 -37.27 -25.36 -26.93
N PHE A 7 -36.19 -25.41 -27.70
CA PHE A 7 -35.33 -24.28 -28.05
C PHE A 7 -36.00 -23.37 -29.10
N PRO A 8 -35.73 -22.06 -29.13
CA PRO A 8 -35.88 -21.26 -30.35
C PRO A 8 -34.56 -20.71 -30.91
N ARG A 9 -34.54 -20.65 -32.25
CA ARG A 9 -33.49 -20.16 -33.16
C ARG A 9 -33.31 -18.62 -33.12
N LYS A 10 -32.10 -18.19 -33.50
CA LYS A 10 -31.67 -16.81 -33.83
C LYS A 10 -32.33 -16.26 -35.11
N CYS A 11 -32.43 -14.93 -35.19
CA CYS A 11 -32.29 -14.14 -36.43
C CYS A 11 -31.64 -12.76 -36.15
N GLN A 12 -30.50 -12.47 -36.80
CA GLN A 12 -30.03 -11.13 -37.22
C GLN A 12 -30.47 -10.96 -38.70
N SER A 13 -30.52 -9.81 -39.39
CA SER A 13 -29.85 -8.51 -39.33
C SER A 13 -30.62 -7.51 -40.23
N SER A 14 -30.29 -6.20 -40.17
CA SER A 14 -30.09 -5.35 -41.37
C SER A 14 -29.54 -3.98 -40.98
N GLN A 15 -28.39 -3.60 -41.56
CA GLN A 15 -27.72 -2.30 -41.46
C GLN A 15 -28.29 -1.27 -42.46
N ARG A 16 -28.20 0.03 -42.12
CA ARG A 16 -27.75 1.07 -43.06
C ARG A 16 -27.11 2.26 -42.33
N ARG A 17 -25.95 2.68 -42.86
CA ARG A 17 -25.09 3.81 -42.45
C ARG A 17 -25.73 5.18 -42.77
N SER A 18 -25.47 6.17 -41.93
CA SER A 18 -25.06 7.53 -42.35
C SER A 18 -24.32 8.24 -41.21
N TRP A 19 -23.28 8.99 -41.56
CA TRP A 19 -22.27 9.58 -40.67
C TRP A 19 -22.58 11.02 -40.21
N ASN A 20 -21.85 11.42 -39.16
CA ASN A 20 -21.40 12.77 -38.75
C ASN A 20 -22.33 13.68 -37.94
N ILE A 21 -22.08 13.78 -36.62
CA ILE A 21 -22.18 15.00 -35.78
C ILE A 21 -21.20 14.82 -34.60
N ALA A 22 -19.99 15.40 -34.65
CA ALA A 22 -19.58 16.67 -34.02
C ALA A 22 -19.61 16.72 -32.47
N LYS A 23 -18.40 16.85 -31.91
CA LYS A 23 -18.00 17.61 -30.70
C LYS A 23 -18.70 17.29 -29.37
N TRP A 24 -18.02 16.46 -28.59
CA TRP A 24 -18.14 16.36 -27.14
C TRP A 24 -17.60 17.63 -26.47
N TRP A 25 -18.46 18.39 -25.80
CA TRP A 25 -18.07 19.41 -24.81
C TRP A 25 -19.12 19.48 -23.69
N VAL A 26 -18.66 19.17 -22.48
CA VAL A 26 -19.22 19.47 -21.13
C VAL A 26 -20.55 18.74 -20.85
N TRP A 27 -20.77 17.98 -19.79
CA TRP A 27 -20.89 18.28 -18.35
C TRP A 27 -20.90 16.89 -17.68
N THR A 28 -20.12 16.53 -16.68
CA THR A 28 -20.29 16.90 -15.26
C THR A 28 -19.06 16.40 -14.48
N VAL A 29 -18.12 17.30 -14.16
CA VAL A 29 -17.17 17.11 -13.06
C VAL A 29 -17.83 17.74 -11.84
N LEU A 30 -18.67 16.96 -11.16
CA LEU A 30 -19.28 17.28 -9.86
C LEU A 30 -20.03 16.03 -9.42
N CYS A 31 -19.32 15.08 -8.80
CA CYS A 31 -19.78 14.29 -7.63
C CYS A 31 -18.81 13.16 -7.21
N CYS A 32 -17.50 13.30 -7.42
CA CYS A 32 -16.45 12.54 -6.73
C CYS A 32 -15.47 13.62 -6.29
N ASP A 33 -15.39 14.07 -5.04
CA ASP A 33 -14.81 13.34 -3.92
C ASP A 33 -15.23 13.97 -2.58
N LEU A 34 -16.51 13.85 -2.23
CA LEU A 34 -17.01 14.19 -0.89
C LEU A 34 -18.04 13.17 -0.42
N LEU A 35 -17.76 11.90 -0.70
CA LEU A 35 -18.20 10.82 0.18
C LEU A 35 -16.95 10.37 0.92
N ALA A 36 -16.57 11.15 1.94
CA ALA A 36 -15.96 10.54 3.09
C ALA A 36 -16.99 9.54 3.62
N HIS A 37 -16.94 8.30 3.14
CA HIS A 37 -17.51 7.18 3.85
C HIS A 37 -16.75 7.16 5.17
N HIS A 38 -17.30 7.85 6.18
CA HIS A 38 -16.95 7.62 7.56
C HIS A 38 -17.16 6.13 7.79
N GLY A 39 -16.05 5.39 7.73
CA GLY A 39 -16.01 3.95 7.87
C GLY A 39 -16.68 3.61 9.19
N THR A 40 -17.86 3.00 9.11
CA THR A 40 -18.55 2.57 10.31
C THR A 40 -17.83 1.33 10.82
N ASN A 41 -16.95 1.54 11.78
CA ASN A 41 -16.40 0.42 12.51
C ASN A 41 -17.52 -0.28 13.27
N CYS A 42 -17.60 -1.61 13.27
CA CYS A 42 -18.73 -2.32 13.86
C CYS A 42 -18.39 -3.80 14.05
N TRP A 43 -19.23 -4.53 14.76
CA TRP A 43 -18.95 -5.88 15.22
C TRP A 43 -20.01 -6.85 14.71
N THR A 44 -19.81 -8.16 14.89
CA THR A 44 -20.93 -9.11 14.79
C THR A 44 -21.70 -9.11 16.11
N TYR A 45 -23.00 -8.86 16.09
CA TYR A 45 -23.79 -8.73 17.32
C TYR A 45 -24.64 -9.95 17.63
N HIS A 46 -24.78 -10.23 18.92
CA HIS A 46 -25.56 -11.34 19.45
C HIS A 46 -26.36 -10.87 20.68
N HIS A 47 -27.45 -11.55 21.01
CA HIS A 47 -28.20 -11.22 22.20
C HIS A 47 -28.64 -12.45 22.99
N SER A 48 -28.84 -12.29 24.29
CA SER A 48 -29.43 -13.36 25.12
C SER A 48 -30.93 -13.47 24.86
N GLU A 49 -31.48 -14.68 24.98
CA GLU A 49 -32.93 -14.89 24.93
C GLU A 49 -33.60 -14.41 26.23
N LYS A 50 -32.98 -14.74 27.37
CA LYS A 50 -33.47 -14.43 28.72
C LYS A 50 -32.83 -13.16 29.27
N PRO A 51 -33.58 -12.31 29.98
CA PRO A 51 -33.03 -11.15 30.66
C PRO A 51 -32.24 -11.55 31.90
N MET A 52 -31.23 -10.75 32.23
CA MET A 52 -30.33 -10.94 33.37
C MET A 52 -29.82 -9.59 33.90
N ASN A 53 -29.20 -9.58 35.08
CA ASN A 53 -28.52 -8.37 35.58
C ASN A 53 -27.23 -8.08 34.79
N TRP A 54 -26.71 -6.85 34.88
CA TRP A 54 -25.59 -6.43 34.04
C TRP A 54 -24.34 -7.28 34.23
N ALA A 55 -24.01 -7.66 35.47
CA ALA A 55 -22.84 -8.49 35.76
C ALA A 55 -22.96 -9.89 35.12
N LYS A 56 -24.15 -10.50 35.18
CA LYS A 56 -24.45 -11.76 34.48
C LYS A 56 -24.45 -11.58 32.97
N ALA A 57 -24.97 -10.46 32.46
CA ALA A 57 -24.98 -10.14 31.03
C ALA A 57 -23.56 -10.05 30.47
N ARG A 58 -22.66 -9.37 31.19
CA ARG A 58 -21.25 -9.30 30.83
C ARG A 58 -20.59 -10.66 30.82
N LYS A 59 -20.78 -11.42 31.91
CA LYS A 59 -20.24 -12.78 32.01
C LYS A 59 -20.74 -13.68 30.87
N PHE A 60 -22.04 -13.62 30.56
CA PHE A 60 -22.63 -14.33 29.42
C PHE A 60 -21.95 -13.97 28.10
N CYS A 61 -21.72 -12.68 27.83
CA CYS A 61 -21.05 -12.26 26.60
C CYS A 61 -19.59 -12.71 26.54
N GLN A 62 -18.86 -12.66 27.66
CA GLN A 62 -17.46 -13.10 27.72
C GLN A 62 -17.30 -14.63 27.60
N GLU A 63 -18.28 -15.39 28.08
CA GLU A 63 -18.26 -16.86 27.99
C GLU A 63 -18.63 -17.38 26.59
N ASN A 64 -19.42 -16.62 25.82
CA ASN A 64 -20.00 -17.09 24.55
C ASN A 64 -19.53 -16.29 23.31
N TYR A 65 -19.02 -15.08 23.50
CA TYR A 65 -18.64 -14.12 22.45
C TYR A 65 -17.38 -13.35 22.91
N THR A 66 -17.23 -12.06 22.58
CA THR A 66 -16.12 -11.23 23.06
C THR A 66 -16.45 -10.49 24.36
N ASP A 67 -17.42 -9.56 24.35
CA ASP A 67 -17.90 -8.87 25.57
C ASP A 67 -19.28 -8.24 25.27
N LEU A 68 -19.85 -7.50 26.23
CA LEU A 68 -20.99 -6.62 25.97
C LEU A 68 -20.64 -5.59 24.90
N VAL A 69 -21.62 -5.23 24.08
CA VAL A 69 -21.43 -4.36 22.92
C VAL A 69 -20.73 -3.04 23.26
N ALA A 70 -19.73 -2.70 22.45
CA ALA A 70 -19.08 -1.41 22.43
C ALA A 70 -19.46 -0.66 21.14
N ILE A 71 -20.16 0.47 21.26
CA ILE A 71 -20.71 1.20 20.11
C ILE A 71 -19.74 2.30 19.67
N GLN A 72 -19.34 2.34 18.41
CA GLN A 72 -18.32 3.28 17.93
C GLN A 72 -18.89 4.50 17.20
N ASN A 73 -20.07 4.38 16.59
CA ASN A 73 -20.67 5.45 15.78
C ASN A 73 -22.21 5.31 15.70
N LYS A 74 -22.87 6.28 15.05
CA LYS A 74 -24.33 6.28 14.87
C LYS A 74 -24.83 5.19 13.92
N GLY A 75 -24.04 4.82 12.91
CA GLY A 75 -24.40 3.76 11.96
C GLY A 75 -24.59 2.40 12.64
N GLU A 76 -23.75 2.09 13.65
CA GLU A 76 -23.94 0.91 14.50
C GLU A 76 -25.30 0.92 15.20
N ILE A 77 -25.73 2.07 15.72
CA ILE A 77 -27.00 2.20 16.45
C ILE A 77 -28.18 1.97 15.52
N GLU A 78 -28.16 2.56 14.32
CA GLU A 78 -29.18 2.35 13.30
C GLU A 78 -29.25 0.87 12.86
N TYR A 79 -28.09 0.23 12.72
CA TYR A 79 -28.02 -1.20 12.41
C TYR A 79 -28.64 -2.05 13.52
N LEU A 80 -28.28 -1.82 14.78
CA LEU A 80 -28.82 -2.53 15.94
C LEU A 80 -30.33 -2.35 16.07
N GLU A 81 -30.82 -1.12 15.89
CA GLU A 81 -32.25 -0.79 15.93
C GLU A 81 -33.06 -1.53 14.86
N ARG A 82 -32.50 -1.62 13.64
CA ARG A 82 -33.13 -2.31 12.53
C ARG A 82 -33.11 -3.84 12.71
N THR A 83 -32.03 -4.41 13.26
CA THR A 83 -31.80 -5.86 13.27
C THR A 83 -32.28 -6.57 14.52
N LEU A 84 -32.20 -5.94 15.69
CA LEU A 84 -32.57 -6.58 16.95
C LEU A 84 -34.09 -6.63 17.17
N PRO A 85 -34.62 -7.69 17.78
CA PRO A 85 -36.03 -7.76 18.12
C PRO A 85 -36.37 -6.85 19.31
N PHE A 86 -37.61 -6.36 19.36
CA PHE A 86 -38.11 -5.63 20.51
C PHE A 86 -38.07 -6.51 21.78
N SER A 87 -37.69 -5.91 22.91
CA SER A 87 -37.73 -6.53 24.23
C SER A 87 -38.29 -5.54 25.23
N HIS A 88 -39.31 -5.95 26.00
CA HIS A 88 -39.91 -5.10 27.05
C HIS A 88 -38.92 -4.66 28.13
N THR A 89 -37.82 -5.40 28.31
CA THR A 89 -36.75 -5.08 29.26
C THR A 89 -35.55 -4.41 28.61
N TYR A 90 -35.57 -4.21 27.29
CA TYR A 90 -34.46 -3.68 26.50
C TYR A 90 -33.17 -4.51 26.67
N TYR A 91 -32.03 -3.88 26.35
CA TYR A 91 -30.73 -4.55 26.26
C TYR A 91 -29.66 -3.81 27.06
N TRP A 92 -28.83 -4.55 27.78
CA TRP A 92 -27.61 -4.04 28.40
C TRP A 92 -26.53 -3.80 27.34
N ILE A 93 -25.85 -2.65 27.41
CA ILE A 93 -24.65 -2.36 26.63
C ILE A 93 -23.41 -2.28 27.52
N GLY A 94 -22.24 -2.38 26.90
CA GLY A 94 -20.96 -2.51 27.57
C GLY A 94 -20.31 -1.18 27.97
N ILE A 95 -21.06 -0.19 28.45
CA ILE A 95 -20.49 1.10 28.87
C ILE A 95 -20.71 1.34 30.37
N ARG A 96 -19.67 1.83 31.04
CA ARG A 96 -19.68 2.16 32.47
C ARG A 96 -18.87 3.41 32.75
N LYS A 97 -19.13 4.06 33.89
CA LYS A 97 -18.36 5.22 34.34
C LYS A 97 -17.13 4.77 35.15
N VAL A 98 -15.93 5.04 34.64
CA VAL A 98 -14.63 4.75 35.29
C VAL A 98 -13.88 6.06 35.47
N GLY A 99 -13.57 6.44 36.71
CA GLY A 99 -12.87 7.70 36.99
C GLY A 99 -13.61 8.96 36.51
N GLY A 100 -14.95 8.91 36.44
CA GLY A 100 -15.79 10.00 35.93
C GLY A 100 -16.02 10.00 34.42
N ILE A 101 -15.33 9.14 33.66
CA ILE A 101 -15.41 9.04 32.20
C ILE A 101 -16.22 7.80 31.81
N TRP A 102 -17.12 7.94 30.84
CA TRP A 102 -17.82 6.79 30.26
C TRP A 102 -16.86 6.00 29.37
N THR A 103 -16.67 4.71 29.69
CA THR A 103 -15.69 3.83 29.05
C THR A 103 -16.37 2.52 28.65
N TRP A 104 -16.08 2.07 27.43
CA TRP A 104 -16.51 0.78 26.92
C TRP A 104 -15.72 -0.34 27.61
N VAL A 105 -16.40 -1.20 28.35
CA VAL A 105 -15.76 -2.21 29.21
C VAL A 105 -15.06 -3.31 28.41
N GLY A 106 -15.52 -3.58 27.19
CA GLY A 106 -14.93 -4.61 26.32
C GLY A 106 -13.68 -4.16 25.56
N THR A 107 -13.60 -2.88 25.18
CA THR A 107 -12.47 -2.34 24.38
C THR A 107 -11.54 -1.42 25.18
N ASN A 108 -11.94 -1.05 26.40
CA ASN A 108 -11.29 -0.06 27.24
C ASN A 108 -11.13 1.33 26.59
N LYS A 109 -11.91 1.61 25.53
CA LYS A 109 -11.93 2.92 24.87
C LYS A 109 -12.93 3.85 25.57
N SER A 110 -12.59 5.12 25.70
CA SER A 110 -13.50 6.15 26.18
C SER A 110 -14.62 6.43 25.18
N LEU A 111 -15.76 6.91 25.68
CA LEU A 111 -16.88 7.32 24.84
C LEU A 111 -16.49 8.50 23.95
N THR A 112 -16.69 8.34 22.64
CA THR A 112 -16.52 9.41 21.66
C THR A 112 -17.82 10.20 21.47
N LYS A 113 -17.69 11.45 21.02
CA LYS A 113 -18.86 12.28 20.67
C LYS A 113 -19.66 11.72 19.49
N GLU A 114 -19.01 11.01 18.58
CA GLU A 114 -19.65 10.33 17.46
C GLU A 114 -20.58 9.19 17.93
N ALA A 115 -20.14 8.41 18.92
CA ALA A 115 -20.93 7.32 19.47
C ALA A 115 -22.05 7.80 20.42
N GLU A 116 -21.80 8.82 21.23
CA GLU A 116 -22.65 9.27 22.34
C GLU A 116 -24.13 9.42 21.97
N ASN A 117 -25.04 8.60 22.52
CA ASN A 117 -26.45 8.57 22.13
C ASN A 117 -27.46 8.56 23.29
N TRP A 118 -27.23 9.37 24.32
CA TRP A 118 -28.15 9.52 25.44
C TRP A 118 -29.56 9.98 25.01
N GLY A 119 -30.57 9.48 25.73
CA GLY A 119 -31.94 9.97 25.64
C GLY A 119 -32.11 11.35 26.26
N ASP A 120 -33.24 12.01 25.98
CA ASP A 120 -33.53 13.33 26.53
C ASP A 120 -33.51 13.30 28.07
N GLY A 121 -32.59 14.06 28.67
CA GLY A 121 -32.42 14.14 30.12
C GLY A 121 -31.44 13.14 30.73
N GLU A 122 -30.80 12.28 29.92
CA GLU A 122 -29.84 11.28 30.37
C GLU A 122 -28.37 11.70 30.09
N PRO A 123 -27.38 11.18 30.84
CA PRO A 123 -27.52 10.31 32.01
C PRO A 123 -27.90 11.10 33.27
N ASN A 124 -28.94 10.66 33.99
CA ASN A 124 -29.53 11.41 35.11
C ASN A 124 -29.07 10.92 36.50
N ASN A 125 -28.38 9.76 36.57
CA ASN A 125 -27.89 9.10 37.78
C ASN A 125 -28.94 9.03 38.91
N LYS A 126 -30.14 8.54 38.60
CA LYS A 126 -31.25 8.52 39.55
C LYS A 126 -30.88 7.73 40.79
N LYS A 127 -31.03 8.36 41.96
CA LYS A 127 -30.74 7.78 43.29
C LYS A 127 -29.27 7.33 43.47
N SER A 128 -28.33 7.85 42.69
CA SER A 128 -26.88 7.54 42.79
C SER A 128 -26.54 6.05 42.66
N LYS A 129 -27.28 5.29 41.85
CA LYS A 129 -27.15 3.82 41.71
C LYS A 129 -27.23 3.32 40.27
N GLU A 130 -27.06 4.20 39.29
CA GLU A 130 -27.24 3.90 37.86
C GLU A 130 -25.89 3.89 37.15
N ASP A 131 -25.09 2.87 37.44
CA ASP A 131 -23.73 2.71 36.88
C ASP A 131 -23.68 1.86 35.59
N CYS A 132 -24.84 1.42 35.11
CA CYS A 132 -25.00 0.53 33.95
C CYS A 132 -25.95 1.15 32.94
N VAL A 133 -25.76 0.87 31.66
CA VAL A 133 -26.50 1.56 30.60
C VAL A 133 -27.26 0.57 29.74
N GLU A 134 -28.52 0.91 29.46
CA GLU A 134 -29.36 0.20 28.52
C GLU A 134 -29.53 0.96 27.20
N ILE A 135 -29.88 0.23 26.14
CA ILE A 135 -30.25 0.79 24.84
C ILE A 135 -31.71 0.48 24.50
N TYR A 136 -32.46 1.50 24.11
CA TYR A 136 -33.88 1.41 23.79
C TYR A 136 -34.17 0.91 22.37
N ILE A 137 -33.91 -0.38 22.14
CA ILE A 137 -34.21 -1.02 20.85
C ILE A 137 -35.73 -1.07 20.60
N ARG A 138 -36.17 -0.52 19.46
CA ARG A 138 -37.56 -0.53 18.98
C ARG A 138 -38.58 0.05 19.96
N ARG A 139 -38.16 1.05 20.73
CA ARG A 139 -39.04 1.84 21.60
C ARG A 139 -39.83 2.85 20.77
N THR A 140 -41.07 3.12 21.16
CA THR A 140 -41.97 4.06 20.45
C THR A 140 -41.46 5.51 20.42
N LYS A 141 -40.73 5.91 21.46
CA LYS A 141 -40.03 7.20 21.55
C LYS A 141 -38.59 6.92 21.97
N ASP A 142 -37.63 7.67 21.44
CA ASP A 142 -36.21 7.57 21.78
C ASP A 142 -35.60 6.20 21.41
N ALA A 143 -36.01 5.66 20.26
CA ALA A 143 -35.44 4.42 19.71
C ALA A 143 -33.91 4.54 19.53
N GLY A 144 -33.18 3.49 19.92
CA GLY A 144 -31.72 3.44 19.91
C GLY A 144 -31.01 4.34 20.94
N LYS A 145 -31.73 5.17 21.69
CA LYS A 145 -31.16 6.04 22.74
C LYS A 145 -30.74 5.26 23.98
N TRP A 146 -29.84 5.85 24.75
CA TRP A 146 -29.29 5.26 25.97
C TRP A 146 -29.89 5.86 27.24
N ASN A 147 -29.94 5.02 28.28
CA ASN A 147 -30.37 5.41 29.62
C ASN A 147 -29.47 4.72 30.64
N ASP A 148 -28.98 5.46 31.65
CA ASP A 148 -28.37 4.86 32.81
C ASP A 148 -29.46 4.25 33.72
N ASP A 149 -29.19 3.06 34.24
CA ASP A 149 -30.13 2.31 35.05
C ASP A 149 -29.39 1.44 36.08
N SER A 150 -30.14 0.96 37.06
CA SER A 150 -29.61 0.10 38.10
C SER A 150 -29.11 -1.22 37.51
N CYS A 151 -27.83 -1.53 37.73
CA CYS A 151 -27.16 -2.74 37.27
C CYS A 151 -27.85 -4.06 37.69
N TYR A 152 -28.72 -4.03 38.70
CA TYR A 152 -29.45 -5.21 39.20
C TYR A 152 -30.74 -5.53 38.43
N LYS A 153 -31.24 -4.60 37.60
CA LYS A 153 -32.42 -4.85 36.77
C LYS A 153 -32.15 -5.94 35.74
N GLN A 154 -33.22 -6.63 35.35
CA GLN A 154 -33.14 -7.73 34.39
C GLN A 154 -33.37 -7.18 32.98
N LYS A 155 -32.35 -7.23 32.12
CA LYS A 155 -32.42 -6.85 30.70
C LYS A 155 -31.69 -7.89 29.85
N ARG A 156 -31.97 -7.97 28.56
CA ARG A 156 -31.23 -8.91 27.69
C ARG A 156 -29.77 -8.46 27.56
N ALA A 157 -28.84 -9.40 27.44
CA ALA A 157 -27.46 -9.07 27.10
C ALA A 157 -27.38 -8.75 25.61
N LEU A 158 -26.70 -7.68 25.22
CA LEU A 158 -26.29 -7.41 23.84
C LEU A 158 -24.78 -7.51 23.76
N CYS A 159 -24.32 -8.56 23.09
CA CYS A 159 -22.93 -8.94 22.98
C CYS A 159 -22.39 -8.60 21.59
N TYR A 160 -21.07 -8.52 21.49
CA TYR A 160 -20.38 -8.50 20.20
C TYR A 160 -19.32 -9.59 20.11
N THR A 161 -18.99 -9.98 18.90
CA THR A 161 -17.84 -10.83 18.55
C THR A 161 -16.88 -9.99 17.71
N ALA A 162 -15.62 -9.89 18.14
CA ALA A 162 -14.54 -9.27 17.39
C ALA A 162 -14.28 -10.04 16.09
N SER A 163 -14.25 -9.33 14.97
CA SER A 163 -13.91 -9.90 13.66
C SER A 163 -12.40 -9.86 13.44
N CYS A 164 -11.70 -8.92 14.08
CA CYS A 164 -10.26 -8.81 14.02
C CYS A 164 -9.56 -9.91 14.84
N GLN A 165 -8.61 -10.57 14.18
CA GLN A 165 -7.66 -11.51 14.76
C GLN A 165 -6.24 -10.96 14.57
N PRO A 166 -5.24 -11.42 15.37
CA PRO A 166 -3.86 -10.92 15.27
C PRO A 166 -3.23 -11.01 13.87
N TRP A 167 -3.72 -11.91 13.03
CA TRP A 167 -3.24 -12.15 11.65
C TRP A 167 -4.19 -11.63 10.56
N SER A 168 -5.32 -10.99 10.92
CA SER A 168 -6.33 -10.54 9.95
C SER A 168 -5.76 -9.66 8.83
N CYS A 169 -4.72 -8.89 9.13
CA CYS A 169 -4.03 -7.98 8.20
C CYS A 169 -2.59 -8.39 7.93
N GLY A 170 -2.29 -9.70 7.95
CA GLY A 170 -0.98 -10.22 7.56
C GLY A 170 0.20 -9.78 8.42
N HIS A 171 -0.05 -9.21 9.60
CA HIS A 171 0.94 -8.51 10.44
C HIS A 171 1.56 -7.26 9.77
N HIS A 172 0.94 -6.76 8.70
CA HIS A 172 1.41 -5.63 7.90
C HIS A 172 0.33 -4.55 7.78
N GLY A 173 -0.44 -4.37 8.84
CA GLY A 173 -1.49 -3.36 8.89
C GLY A 173 -2.31 -3.41 10.17
N GLU A 174 -3.06 -2.34 10.38
CA GLU A 174 -4.02 -2.21 11.46
C GLU A 174 -5.36 -2.82 11.05
N CYS A 175 -5.86 -3.76 11.86
CA CYS A 175 -7.19 -4.32 11.67
C CYS A 175 -8.25 -3.38 12.24
N VAL A 176 -9.21 -3.01 11.39
CA VAL A 176 -10.29 -2.10 11.71
C VAL A 176 -11.61 -2.87 11.60
N GLU A 177 -12.26 -3.08 12.74
CA GLU A 177 -13.59 -3.72 12.85
C GLU A 177 -14.62 -2.98 11.99
N THR A 178 -15.55 -3.67 11.33
CA THR A 178 -16.64 -3.10 10.48
C THR A 178 -17.91 -3.94 10.58
N ILE A 179 -19.06 -3.50 10.04
CA ILE A 179 -20.35 -4.16 10.32
C ILE A 179 -20.31 -5.63 9.88
N ASN A 180 -20.35 -6.55 10.85
CA ASN A 180 -20.18 -8.00 10.67
C ASN A 180 -18.88 -8.43 9.93
N ASN A 181 -17.82 -7.62 9.91
CA ASN A 181 -16.55 -7.97 9.24
C ASN A 181 -15.39 -7.11 9.78
N TYR A 182 -14.24 -7.11 9.10
CA TYR A 182 -13.16 -6.16 9.31
C TYR A 182 -12.62 -5.64 7.97
N THR A 183 -11.84 -4.57 8.05
CA THR A 183 -11.00 -4.03 6.99
C THR A 183 -9.59 -3.86 7.51
N CYS A 184 -8.62 -3.72 6.61
CA CYS A 184 -7.21 -3.52 6.98
C CYS A 184 -6.72 -2.18 6.46
N ASN A 185 -6.08 -1.41 7.36
CA ASN A 185 -5.29 -0.24 6.99
C ASN A 185 -3.82 -0.68 6.91
N CYS A 186 -3.30 -0.85 5.71
CA CYS A 186 -1.98 -1.44 5.51
C CYS A 186 -0.83 -0.52 5.86
N ASP A 187 0.25 -1.11 6.37
CA ASP A 187 1.52 -0.44 6.56
C ASP A 187 2.13 -0.05 5.21
N ALA A 188 3.04 0.93 5.23
CA ALA A 188 3.71 1.40 4.02
C ALA A 188 4.44 0.24 3.31
N GLY A 189 4.27 0.15 1.98
CA GLY A 189 4.86 -0.91 1.16
C GLY A 189 4.04 -2.20 1.10
N TYR A 190 2.85 -2.26 1.72
CA TYR A 190 1.93 -3.39 1.65
C TYR A 190 0.58 -2.99 1.07
N TYR A 191 -0.11 -3.94 0.42
CA TYR A 191 -1.42 -3.73 -0.17
C TYR A 191 -2.26 -5.02 -0.23
N GLY A 192 -3.52 -4.84 -0.64
CA GLY A 192 -4.53 -5.90 -0.71
C GLY A 192 -5.50 -5.85 0.47
N PRO A 193 -6.61 -6.61 0.40
CA PRO A 193 -7.66 -6.58 1.41
C PRO A 193 -7.21 -7.00 2.82
N GLN A 194 -6.11 -7.76 2.92
CA GLN A 194 -5.52 -8.26 4.16
C GLN A 194 -4.04 -7.86 4.30
N CYS A 195 -3.60 -6.85 3.52
CA CYS A 195 -2.19 -6.43 3.48
C CYS A 195 -1.21 -7.57 3.15
N GLN A 196 -1.66 -8.52 2.33
CA GLN A 196 -0.94 -9.75 2.04
C GLN A 196 0.08 -9.61 0.90
N PHE A 197 0.06 -8.50 0.17
CA PHE A 197 0.94 -8.27 -0.97
C PHE A 197 1.94 -7.18 -0.63
N VAL A 198 3.18 -7.35 -1.12
CA VAL A 198 4.25 -6.36 -0.99
C VAL A 198 4.34 -5.58 -2.29
N ILE A 199 4.43 -4.26 -2.19
CA ILE A 199 4.60 -3.37 -3.34
C ILE A 199 5.87 -3.76 -4.10
N GLN A 200 5.77 -3.84 -5.42
CA GLN A 200 6.88 -4.14 -6.33
C GLN A 200 7.28 -2.88 -7.12
N CYS A 201 8.57 -2.71 -7.29
CA CYS A 201 9.15 -1.75 -8.22
C CYS A 201 9.38 -2.41 -9.58
N GLU A 202 9.60 -1.58 -10.61
CA GLU A 202 10.00 -2.09 -11.93
C GLU A 202 11.32 -2.88 -11.80
N PRO A 203 11.42 -4.09 -12.41
CA PRO A 203 12.67 -4.84 -12.42
C PRO A 203 13.79 -4.02 -13.05
N LEU A 204 14.94 -4.00 -12.38
CA LEU A 204 16.14 -3.34 -12.89
C LEU A 204 17.04 -4.36 -13.58
N GLU A 205 17.86 -3.87 -14.51
CA GLU A 205 18.90 -4.63 -15.17
C GLU A 205 20.28 -4.02 -14.86
N ALA A 206 21.33 -4.84 -14.99
CA ALA A 206 22.69 -4.33 -14.85
C ALA A 206 23.02 -3.36 -16.00
N PRO A 207 23.71 -2.24 -15.73
CA PRO A 207 24.12 -1.33 -16.79
C PRO A 207 25.09 -2.01 -17.76
N ASP A 208 25.05 -1.60 -19.03
CA ASP A 208 26.03 -2.02 -20.03
C ASP A 208 27.45 -1.76 -19.53
N LEU A 209 28.35 -2.73 -19.71
CA LEU A 209 29.72 -2.68 -19.18
C LEU A 209 29.80 -2.51 -17.66
N GLY A 210 28.78 -2.93 -16.92
CA GLY A 210 28.78 -2.94 -15.46
C GLY A 210 28.19 -4.22 -14.87
N SER A 211 27.91 -4.14 -13.58
CA SER A 211 27.27 -5.19 -12.78
C SER A 211 26.32 -4.56 -11.77
N MET A 212 25.30 -5.31 -11.41
CA MET A 212 24.33 -4.95 -10.39
C MET A 212 24.27 -6.07 -9.35
N ASP A 213 24.38 -5.71 -8.08
CA ASP A 213 24.17 -6.61 -6.94
C ASP A 213 22.94 -6.15 -6.17
N CYS A 214 22.01 -7.06 -5.89
CA CYS A 214 20.73 -6.73 -5.28
C CYS A 214 20.41 -7.63 -4.10
N SER A 215 19.82 -7.03 -3.06
CA SER A 215 19.21 -7.71 -1.93
C SER A 215 17.69 -7.57 -1.98
N HIS A 216 16.97 -8.67 -1.76
CA HIS A 216 15.52 -8.77 -1.92
C HIS A 216 14.84 -9.36 -0.67
N PRO A 217 14.77 -8.62 0.46
CA PRO A 217 14.29 -9.18 1.73
C PRO A 217 12.85 -9.68 1.70
N LEU A 218 12.00 -9.03 0.89
CA LEU A 218 10.55 -9.28 0.81
C LEU A 218 10.13 -9.84 -0.56
N GLY A 219 11.07 -10.35 -1.35
CA GLY A 219 10.84 -10.82 -2.72
C GLY A 219 11.50 -9.96 -3.80
N ASN A 220 11.56 -10.48 -5.03
CA ASN A 220 12.30 -9.86 -6.13
C ASN A 220 11.76 -8.45 -6.43
N PHE A 221 12.66 -7.47 -6.40
CA PHE A 221 12.38 -6.06 -6.67
C PHE A 221 11.16 -5.50 -5.91
N SER A 222 10.93 -5.96 -4.67
CA SER A 222 9.86 -5.48 -3.81
C SER A 222 10.32 -4.43 -2.81
N PHE A 223 9.38 -3.79 -2.11
CA PHE A 223 9.63 -2.77 -1.09
C PHE A 223 10.81 -3.16 -0.20
N THR A 224 11.71 -2.21 0.06
CA THR A 224 13.00 -2.40 0.79
C THR A 224 14.08 -3.19 0.06
N SER A 225 13.84 -3.64 -1.18
CA SER A 225 14.93 -4.13 -2.04
C SER A 225 15.95 -3.02 -2.27
N MET A 226 17.23 -3.39 -2.24
CA MET A 226 18.34 -2.47 -2.43
C MET A 226 19.29 -3.05 -3.45
N CYS A 227 19.67 -2.24 -4.43
CA CYS A 227 20.59 -2.61 -5.50
C CYS A 227 21.77 -1.63 -5.54
N THR A 228 22.97 -2.18 -5.73
CA THR A 228 24.22 -1.45 -5.87
C THR A 228 24.81 -1.72 -7.26
N PHE A 229 25.22 -0.66 -7.93
CA PHE A 229 25.76 -0.70 -9.29
C PHE A 229 27.27 -0.48 -9.28
N ASN A 230 27.98 -1.25 -10.09
CA ASN A 230 29.41 -1.11 -10.28
C ASN A 230 29.76 -1.15 -11.77
N CYS A 231 30.75 -0.37 -12.17
CA CYS A 231 31.22 -0.32 -13.55
C CYS A 231 32.46 -1.20 -13.76
N SER A 232 32.58 -1.79 -14.94
CA SER A 232 33.73 -2.62 -15.30
C SER A 232 35.00 -1.76 -15.42
N MET A 233 36.17 -2.39 -15.34
CA MET A 233 37.43 -1.68 -15.50
C MET A 233 37.48 -0.88 -16.80
N GLY A 234 37.97 0.37 -16.72
CA GLY A 234 38.07 1.28 -17.85
C GLY A 234 36.76 2.00 -18.20
N THR A 235 35.78 1.96 -17.31
CA THR A 235 34.53 2.72 -17.40
C THR A 235 34.27 3.46 -16.08
N ASN A 236 33.52 4.56 -16.14
CA ASN A 236 33.13 5.38 -15.00
C ASN A 236 31.61 5.35 -14.79
N LEU A 237 31.16 5.30 -13.53
CA LEU A 237 29.75 5.36 -13.20
C LEU A 237 29.23 6.80 -13.28
N THR A 238 28.24 7.03 -14.13
CA THR A 238 27.46 8.27 -14.22
C THR A 238 26.08 8.03 -13.63
N GLY A 239 25.82 8.60 -12.46
CA GLY A 239 24.55 8.44 -11.73
C GLY A 239 24.75 8.17 -10.24
N ILE A 240 23.75 7.55 -9.62
CA ILE A 240 23.82 7.13 -8.21
C ILE A 240 24.13 5.64 -8.15
N GLU A 241 25.12 5.27 -7.32
CA GLU A 241 25.60 3.89 -7.17
C GLU A 241 24.61 2.96 -6.48
N GLU A 242 23.67 3.49 -5.70
CA GLU A 242 22.70 2.72 -4.92
C GLU A 242 21.27 3.19 -5.17
N THR A 243 20.33 2.24 -5.17
CA THR A 243 18.90 2.52 -5.25
C THR A 243 18.10 1.58 -4.36
N THR A 244 17.01 2.07 -3.79
CA THR A 244 16.10 1.33 -2.91
C THR A 244 14.67 1.41 -3.41
N CYS A 245 13.94 0.29 -3.38
CA CYS A 245 12.54 0.23 -3.76
C CYS A 245 11.66 0.82 -2.65
N GLY A 246 11.00 1.94 -2.97
CA GLY A 246 10.15 2.70 -2.06
C GLY A 246 8.77 2.08 -1.82
N PRO A 247 8.02 2.59 -0.83
CA PRO A 247 6.73 2.03 -0.43
C PRO A 247 5.62 2.25 -1.46
N PHE A 248 5.87 3.07 -2.48
CA PHE A 248 4.92 3.39 -3.56
C PHE A 248 5.32 2.76 -4.90
N GLY A 249 6.31 1.86 -4.92
CA GLY A 249 6.72 1.15 -6.14
C GLY A 249 7.68 1.95 -7.02
N ASN A 250 8.33 2.97 -6.45
CA ASN A 250 9.35 3.77 -7.12
C ASN A 250 10.73 3.52 -6.52
N TRP A 251 11.72 3.44 -7.40
CA TRP A 251 13.13 3.45 -6.99
C TRP A 251 13.56 4.84 -6.50
N SER A 252 14.46 4.88 -5.52
CA SER A 252 14.95 6.13 -4.93
C SER A 252 15.81 6.97 -5.87
N SER A 253 16.42 6.31 -6.87
CA SER A 253 17.29 6.90 -7.88
C SER A 253 17.07 6.18 -9.22
N GLN A 254 17.36 6.87 -10.32
CA GLN A 254 17.34 6.29 -11.67
C GLN A 254 18.53 5.37 -11.89
N GLU A 255 18.40 4.45 -12.87
CA GLU A 255 19.48 3.56 -13.30
C GLU A 255 20.71 4.37 -13.74
N PRO A 256 21.91 4.07 -13.21
CA PRO A 256 23.14 4.72 -13.64
C PRO A 256 23.65 4.13 -14.96
N THR A 257 24.55 4.84 -15.62
CA THR A 257 25.23 4.37 -16.85
C THR A 257 26.73 4.23 -16.62
N CYS A 258 27.37 3.25 -17.25
CA CYS A 258 28.82 3.12 -17.27
C CYS A 258 29.41 3.70 -18.55
N GLU A 259 30.11 4.83 -18.46
CA GLU A 259 30.71 5.50 -19.60
C GLU A 259 32.16 5.07 -19.78
N VAL A 260 32.55 4.71 -21.01
CA VAL A 260 33.92 4.26 -21.30
C VAL A 260 34.89 5.41 -21.18
N ILE A 261 36.00 5.19 -20.48
CA ILE A 261 37.05 6.19 -20.30
C ILE A 261 37.69 6.49 -21.65
N GLN A 262 37.77 7.77 -21.97
CA GLN A 262 38.34 8.29 -23.21
C GLN A 262 39.78 8.74 -23.00
N CYS A 263 40.65 8.46 -23.96
CA CYS A 263 41.95 9.08 -24.07
C CYS A 263 41.88 10.29 -25.02
N GLU A 264 42.89 11.17 -24.92
CA GLU A 264 43.03 12.29 -25.86
C GLU A 264 43.03 11.78 -27.32
N PRO A 265 42.22 12.37 -28.21
CA PRO A 265 42.23 12.00 -29.63
C PRO A 265 43.62 12.13 -30.22
N LEU A 266 44.04 11.12 -31.00
CA LEU A 266 45.33 11.15 -31.70
C LEU A 266 45.14 11.46 -33.17
N GLU A 267 46.16 12.07 -33.76
CA GLU A 267 46.27 12.31 -35.19
C GLU A 267 47.49 11.57 -35.74
N ALA A 268 47.49 11.30 -37.06
CA ALA A 268 48.63 10.69 -37.71
C ALA A 268 49.86 11.62 -37.63
N PRO A 269 51.07 11.08 -37.36
CA PRO A 269 52.28 11.89 -37.33
C PRO A 269 52.57 12.48 -38.71
N ASP A 270 53.19 13.66 -38.73
CA ASP A 270 53.67 14.28 -39.97
C ASP A 270 54.56 13.29 -40.73
N LEU A 271 54.31 13.12 -42.03
CA LEU A 271 55.02 12.17 -42.89
C LEU A 271 54.89 10.70 -42.44
N GLY A 272 53.82 10.34 -41.75
CA GLY A 272 53.49 8.96 -41.40
C GLY A 272 51.99 8.64 -41.49
N THR A 273 51.65 7.41 -41.15
CA THR A 273 50.28 6.89 -41.11
C THR A 273 49.93 6.38 -39.72
N MET A 274 48.65 6.44 -39.38
CA MET A 274 48.10 5.91 -38.13
C MET A 274 46.93 4.98 -38.46
N ASP A 275 46.98 3.76 -37.94
CA ASP A 275 45.89 2.79 -37.99
C ASP A 275 45.43 2.45 -36.57
N CYS A 276 44.15 2.69 -36.29
CA CYS A 276 43.58 2.52 -34.96
C CYS A 276 42.43 1.50 -34.96
N SER A 277 42.42 0.66 -33.93
CA SER A 277 41.31 -0.22 -33.59
C SER A 277 40.64 0.27 -32.31
N HIS A 278 39.31 0.41 -32.34
CA HIS A 278 38.48 0.96 -31.27
C HIS A 278 37.41 -0.07 -30.86
N PRO A 279 37.70 -1.01 -29.93
CA PRO A 279 36.78 -2.09 -29.59
C PRO A 279 35.49 -1.64 -28.91
N LEU A 280 35.52 -0.52 -28.19
CA LEU A 280 34.38 0.00 -27.42
C LEU A 280 33.88 1.32 -28.02
N GLN A 281 34.73 2.35 -28.05
CA GLN A 281 34.43 3.67 -28.62
C GLN A 281 35.72 4.32 -29.16
N ASN A 282 35.58 5.34 -30.02
CA ASN A 282 36.72 6.05 -30.62
C ASN A 282 37.66 6.61 -29.55
N PHE A 283 38.93 6.23 -29.62
CA PHE A 283 39.99 6.64 -28.68
C PHE A 283 39.69 6.31 -27.20
N SER A 284 38.89 5.28 -26.94
CA SER A 284 38.53 4.85 -25.58
C SER A 284 39.43 3.74 -25.02
N PHE A 285 39.26 3.38 -23.75
CA PHE A 285 39.94 2.27 -23.09
C PHE A 285 40.07 1.03 -23.98
N THR A 286 41.26 0.43 -24.01
CA THR A 286 41.69 -0.68 -24.90
C THR A 286 41.87 -0.35 -26.39
N SER A 287 41.55 0.88 -26.82
CA SER A 287 41.89 1.34 -28.17
C SER A 287 43.38 1.22 -28.40
N THR A 288 43.74 0.73 -29.58
CA THR A 288 45.14 0.51 -29.98
C THR A 288 45.40 1.24 -31.27
N CYS A 289 46.43 2.09 -31.30
CA CYS A 289 46.90 2.76 -32.51
C CYS A 289 48.31 2.30 -32.85
N ILE A 290 48.54 2.02 -34.13
CA ILE A 290 49.82 1.62 -34.70
C ILE A 290 50.26 2.71 -35.68
N PHE A 291 51.53 3.09 -35.59
CA PHE A 291 52.13 4.12 -36.41
C PHE A 291 53.21 3.54 -37.30
N ASP A 292 53.27 4.04 -38.53
CA ASP A 292 54.31 3.73 -39.50
C ASP A 292 54.74 5.03 -40.21
N CYS A 293 56.02 5.17 -40.53
CA CYS A 293 56.54 6.33 -41.25
C CYS A 293 56.56 6.10 -42.76
N SER A 294 56.46 7.17 -43.54
CA SER A 294 56.61 7.12 -44.99
C SER A 294 58.01 6.68 -45.40
N GLU A 295 58.17 6.23 -46.65
CA GLU A 295 59.46 5.76 -47.18
C GLU A 295 60.57 6.80 -46.99
N GLY A 296 61.73 6.35 -46.49
CA GLY A 296 62.91 7.21 -46.24
C GLY A 296 62.88 7.98 -44.90
N MET A 297 61.92 7.69 -44.02
CA MET A 297 61.80 8.32 -42.70
C MET A 297 61.95 7.27 -41.58
N GLU A 298 62.57 7.65 -40.47
CA GLU A 298 62.74 6.85 -39.26
C GLU A 298 61.68 7.22 -38.18
N LEU A 299 61.13 6.19 -37.51
CA LEU A 299 60.15 6.35 -36.43
C LEU A 299 60.82 6.62 -35.09
N MET A 300 60.62 7.82 -34.55
CA MET A 300 61.12 8.25 -33.24
C MET A 300 60.02 8.10 -32.18
N GLY A 301 60.07 6.99 -31.44
CA GLY A 301 59.14 6.68 -30.35
C GLY A 301 58.62 5.24 -30.43
N GLU A 302 57.53 4.96 -29.71
CA GLU A 302 56.90 3.64 -29.72
C GLU A 302 55.99 3.48 -30.94
N ARG A 303 56.11 2.34 -31.63
CA ARG A 303 55.29 2.00 -32.80
C ARG A 303 53.80 1.81 -32.47
N LYS A 304 53.49 1.45 -31.23
CA LYS A 304 52.16 1.07 -30.78
C LYS A 304 51.84 1.75 -29.46
N THR A 305 50.65 2.32 -29.37
CA THR A 305 50.13 2.87 -28.12
C THR A 305 48.73 2.34 -27.83
N ILE A 306 48.41 2.17 -26.54
CA ILE A 306 47.15 1.61 -26.05
C ILE A 306 46.53 2.59 -25.06
N CYS A 307 45.23 2.86 -25.19
CA CYS A 307 44.49 3.69 -24.24
C CYS A 307 44.28 2.92 -22.92
N GLY A 308 44.90 3.41 -21.85
CA GLY A 308 44.84 2.81 -20.51
C GLY A 308 43.56 3.17 -19.75
N SER A 309 43.31 2.47 -18.64
CA SER A 309 42.12 2.68 -17.78
C SER A 309 42.14 4.01 -17.03
N SER A 310 43.25 4.75 -17.06
CA SER A 310 43.35 6.11 -16.53
C SER A 310 43.03 7.20 -17.56
N GLY A 311 42.65 6.83 -18.79
CA GLY A 311 42.46 7.80 -19.89
C GLY A 311 43.76 8.35 -20.46
N ILE A 312 44.88 7.65 -20.22
CA ILE A 312 46.20 8.03 -20.71
C ILE A 312 46.72 6.95 -21.66
N TRP A 313 47.24 7.38 -22.81
CA TRP A 313 47.93 6.51 -23.76
C TRP A 313 49.21 5.93 -23.15
N SER A 314 49.47 4.65 -23.37
CA SER A 314 50.66 3.94 -22.84
C SER A 314 51.97 4.58 -23.30
N SER A 315 51.95 5.27 -24.44
CA SER A 315 53.08 6.00 -25.00
C SER A 315 52.58 7.21 -25.80
N PRO A 316 53.33 8.33 -25.82
CA PRO A 316 52.96 9.51 -26.61
C PRO A 316 53.07 9.24 -28.12
N SER A 317 52.41 10.06 -28.95
CA SER A 317 52.52 9.95 -30.41
C SER A 317 53.98 10.06 -30.88
N PRO A 318 54.46 9.15 -31.75
CA PRO A 318 55.82 9.18 -32.27
C PRO A 318 55.99 10.29 -33.31
N LYS A 319 57.24 10.55 -33.70
CA LYS A 319 57.58 11.49 -34.78
C LYS A 319 58.31 10.76 -35.90
N CYS A 320 58.07 11.14 -37.15
CA CYS A 320 58.87 10.66 -38.29
C CYS A 320 59.93 11.70 -38.66
N GLN A 321 61.20 11.30 -38.73
CA GLN A 321 62.33 12.17 -39.09
C GLN A 321 63.12 11.56 -40.24
N SER A 322 63.70 12.40 -41.10
CA SER A 322 64.65 11.92 -42.10
C SER A 322 65.92 11.43 -41.40
N GLU A 323 66.48 10.32 -41.88
CA GLU A 323 67.77 9.80 -41.41
C GLU A 323 68.90 10.84 -41.43
#